data_AF-A0A7C3C0W1-F1
#
_entry.id   AF-A0A7C3C0W1-F1
#
_cell.length_a   1.000
_cell.length_b   1.000
_cell.length_c   1.000
_cell.angle_alpha   90.00
_cell.angle_beta   90.00
_cell.angle_gamma   90.00
#
_symmetry.space_group_name_H-M   'P 1'
#
loop_
_entity.id
_entity.type
_entity.pdbx_description
1 polymer ?
#
loop_
_entity_poly.entity_id
_entity_poly.type
_entity_poly.pdbx_seq_one_letter_code
_entity_poly.pdbx_strand_id
1 'polypeptide(L)'
;QAIEARLRDPAFRRRVEESPEVGLRFDEAGRPVLVFADVTGYLQASGRTSRLTPAGLTQGLALTLAEDEKAWNALYRRLAYLLEEPPRPVGEVDLEALLERVDEDRRRLRRGETKGLTIPAQAVVVESPNKARTLASFFGRPQRRHLPGLVVYEVLTEDRYLLLTATRGHLTDLALTGGLFGVETEGGYRPRYHPLRRCPEGAVPAERCRDGRPSEPDRDRAIEGLRQLALEVEAFYLATDPDTEGEKIARDAELALASLSERRQRAEFHAVTPRAFAEALKSPRPLDLHRVAAQKVRRVADRWIGFALSQRLQEALGRKTLSAGRVQTPVLGWVIARAEEAKKKDPYTEVMLGGLRLRFPGEVPGGELLVEREAERVEERTPPPPFTTDALLAEAARAGFSVPRAMALAQDLFEAGYITYHRTDATRVSPEGMALARRLIEARFGPGYVRLRPWGEGGAHEAIRPARPMTPEDLEEALLLGGAPLGEAHLRLYRLVFDRFLASQMIPVRLQLARYRFTLGDAEL
;
A
#
# COMPACT_ATOMS: atom_id res chain seq x y z
N GLN A 1 34.49 13.24 4.73
CA GLN A 1 34.74 14.66 5.07
C GLN A 1 33.72 15.25 6.05
N ALA A 2 32.42 15.45 5.72
CA ALA A 2 31.45 16.05 6.66
C ALA A 2 31.15 15.17 7.90
N ILE A 3 31.02 13.86 7.72
CA ILE A 3 30.82 12.90 8.82
C ILE A 3 32.08 12.78 9.69
N GLU A 4 33.28 12.75 9.09
CA GLU A 4 34.54 12.68 9.85
C GLU A 4 34.75 13.93 10.72
N ALA A 5 34.35 15.12 10.24
CA ALA A 5 34.37 16.34 11.03
C ALA A 5 33.40 16.26 12.23
N ARG A 6 32.18 15.74 12.01
CA ARG A 6 31.20 15.49 13.10
C ARG A 6 31.70 14.43 14.09
N LEU A 7 32.33 13.36 13.61
CA LEU A 7 32.94 12.32 14.44
C LEU A 7 34.20 12.80 15.17
N ARG A 8 34.71 14.02 14.93
CA ARG A 8 35.77 14.63 15.75
C ARG A 8 35.21 15.48 16.89
N ASP A 9 33.92 15.83 16.87
CA ASP A 9 33.25 16.55 17.95
C ASP A 9 32.96 15.59 19.14
N PRO A 10 33.58 15.80 20.33
CA PRO A 10 33.36 14.94 21.50
C PRO A 10 31.90 14.92 21.97
N ALA A 11 31.16 16.02 21.83
CA ALA A 11 29.75 16.07 22.20
C ALA A 11 28.88 15.25 21.24
N PHE A 12 29.26 15.19 19.97
CA PHE A 12 28.62 14.30 19.00
C PHE A 12 28.97 12.84 19.27
N ARG A 13 30.24 12.50 19.56
CA ARG A 13 30.66 11.14 19.92
C ARG A 13 29.89 10.61 21.12
N ARG A 14 29.81 11.42 22.18
CA ARG A 14 29.10 11.06 23.40
C ARG A 14 27.62 10.77 23.14
N ARG A 15 26.95 11.61 22.35
CA ARG A 15 25.55 11.36 21.94
C ARG A 15 25.38 10.08 21.11
N VAL A 16 26.36 9.77 20.26
CA VAL A 16 26.35 8.53 19.48
C VAL A 16 26.57 7.32 20.38
N GLU A 17 27.52 7.39 21.32
CA GLU A 17 27.80 6.34 22.29
C GLU A 17 26.62 6.08 23.24
N GLU A 18 26.00 7.14 23.77
CA GLU A 18 24.83 7.07 24.66
C GLU A 18 23.55 6.67 23.90
N SER A 19 23.51 6.78 22.57
CA SER A 19 22.33 6.39 21.80
C SER A 19 22.18 4.86 21.74
N PRO A 20 21.03 4.32 22.18
CA PRO A 20 20.72 2.89 22.05
C PRO A 20 20.40 2.48 20.60
N GLU A 21 20.23 3.45 19.70
CA GLU A 21 19.75 3.24 18.33
C GLU A 21 20.86 3.32 17.28
N VAL A 22 21.94 4.06 17.55
CA VAL A 22 23.02 4.25 16.59
C VAL A 22 24.03 3.12 16.76
N GLY A 23 24.14 2.27 15.73
CA GLY A 23 25.10 1.17 15.64
C GLY A 23 26.55 1.64 15.44
N LEU A 24 26.99 2.66 16.15
CA LEU A 24 28.36 3.17 16.11
C LEU A 24 28.88 3.28 17.55
N ARG A 25 30.08 2.75 17.77
CA ARG A 25 30.85 2.86 19.02
C ARG A 25 32.27 3.30 18.69
N PHE A 26 33.06 3.62 19.70
CA PHE A 26 34.48 3.89 19.54
C PHE A 26 35.28 2.85 20.32
N ASP A 27 36.37 2.35 19.73
CA ASP A 27 37.29 1.46 20.45
C ASP A 27 38.19 2.23 21.42
N GLU A 28 39.02 1.53 22.19
CA GLU A 28 39.95 2.14 23.15
C GLU A 28 40.94 3.12 22.50
N ALA A 29 41.18 2.99 21.19
CA ALA A 29 42.01 3.91 20.40
C ALA A 29 41.21 5.08 19.80
N GLY A 30 39.92 5.21 20.13
CA GLY A 30 39.04 6.26 19.66
C GLY A 30 38.63 6.15 18.19
N ARG A 31 38.77 4.96 17.58
CA ARG A 31 38.38 4.68 16.19
C ARG A 31 36.90 4.25 16.14
N PRO A 32 36.13 4.74 15.16
CA PRO A 32 34.73 4.34 15.01
C PRO A 32 34.61 2.87 14.61
N VAL A 33 33.78 2.13 15.32
CA VAL A 33 33.42 0.73 15.07
C VAL A 33 31.91 0.66 14.82
N LEU A 34 31.53 0.16 13.66
CA LEU A 34 30.13 -0.05 13.31
C LEU A 34 29.65 -1.38 13.90
N VAL A 35 28.54 -1.34 14.63
CA VAL A 35 27.81 -2.49 15.14
C VAL A 35 26.66 -2.77 14.19
N PHE A 36 26.68 -3.95 13.58
CA PHE A 36 25.65 -4.41 12.64
C PHE A 36 25.10 -5.76 13.10
N ALA A 37 23.78 -5.92 13.06
CA ALA A 37 23.13 -7.17 13.41
C ALA A 37 22.99 -8.10 12.19
N ASP A 38 23.56 -9.31 12.28
CA ASP A 38 23.37 -10.36 11.30
C ASP A 38 22.02 -11.07 11.51
N VAL A 39 20.98 -10.46 10.95
CA VAL A 39 19.60 -10.97 11.01
C VAL A 39 19.45 -12.29 10.27
N THR A 40 20.15 -12.45 9.15
CA THR A 40 20.11 -13.67 8.35
C THR A 40 20.71 -14.83 9.12
N GLY A 41 21.88 -14.62 9.74
CA GLY A 41 22.51 -15.59 10.63
C GLY A 41 21.61 -15.96 11.81
N TYR A 42 20.97 -14.97 12.44
CA TYR A 42 20.00 -15.20 13.51
C TYR A 42 18.83 -16.10 13.07
N LEU A 43 18.17 -15.75 11.97
CA LEU A 43 17.02 -16.52 11.44
C LEU A 43 17.43 -17.94 11.04
N GLN A 44 18.62 -18.11 10.44
CA GLN A 44 19.13 -19.44 10.09
C GLN A 44 19.46 -20.28 11.32
N ALA A 45 20.06 -19.69 12.36
CA ALA A 45 20.40 -20.41 13.59
C ALA A 45 19.15 -20.78 14.39
N SER A 46 18.27 -19.81 14.64
CA SER A 46 17.00 -20.03 15.35
C SER A 46 16.08 -20.99 14.60
N GLY A 47 16.00 -20.88 13.27
CA GLY A 47 15.23 -21.78 12.41
C GLY A 47 15.71 -23.23 12.44
N ARG A 48 16.91 -23.56 12.93
CA ARG A 48 17.33 -24.97 13.11
C ARG A 48 16.57 -25.67 14.23
N THR A 49 15.95 -24.91 15.14
CA THR A 49 15.21 -25.44 16.29
C THR A 49 13.78 -25.88 15.94
N SER A 50 13.25 -25.46 14.80
CA SER A 50 11.92 -25.79 14.30
C SER A 50 12.00 -26.27 12.86
N ARG A 51 11.36 -27.41 12.54
CA ARG A 51 11.33 -27.92 11.16
C ARG A 51 9.95 -28.44 10.82
N LEU A 52 9.60 -28.36 9.55
CA LEU A 52 8.45 -29.07 9.01
C LEU A 52 8.80 -30.55 8.92
N THR A 53 7.97 -31.38 9.55
CA THR A 53 8.14 -32.84 9.66
C THR A 53 6.85 -33.54 9.27
N PRO A 54 6.82 -34.87 9.06
CA PRO A 54 5.59 -35.63 8.86
C PRO A 54 4.53 -35.53 9.97
N ALA A 55 4.87 -34.96 11.14
CA ALA A 55 3.94 -34.70 12.24
C ALA A 55 3.39 -33.25 12.25
N GLY A 56 3.87 -32.38 11.36
CA GLY A 56 3.61 -30.94 11.33
C GLY A 56 4.87 -30.09 11.54
N LEU A 57 4.69 -28.77 11.72
CA LEU A 57 5.77 -27.88 12.14
C LEU A 57 6.06 -28.07 13.63
N THR A 58 7.30 -28.37 13.97
CA THR A 58 7.68 -28.58 15.38
C THR A 58 7.89 -27.26 16.10
N GLN A 59 7.53 -27.17 17.37
CA GLN A 59 7.97 -26.06 18.22
C GLN A 59 9.49 -26.09 18.42
N GLY A 60 10.06 -24.88 18.59
CA GLY A 60 11.47 -24.65 18.85
C GLY A 60 11.65 -23.51 19.85
N LEU A 61 12.83 -23.47 20.48
CA LEU A 61 13.22 -22.43 21.43
C LEU A 61 14.60 -21.89 21.02
N ALA A 62 14.69 -20.59 20.80
CA ALA A 62 15.94 -19.87 20.61
C ALA A 62 16.07 -18.83 21.74
N LEU A 63 17.05 -19.04 22.62
CA LEU A 63 17.39 -18.09 23.67
C LEU A 63 18.56 -17.24 23.19
N THR A 64 18.42 -15.92 23.29
CA THR A 64 19.46 -14.97 22.88
C THR A 64 19.96 -14.22 24.09
N LEU A 65 21.25 -14.37 24.36
CA LEU A 65 21.95 -13.60 25.39
C LEU A 65 22.68 -12.48 24.66
N ALA A 66 22.21 -11.25 24.84
CA ALA A 66 22.82 -10.08 24.24
C ALA A 66 23.46 -9.22 25.34
N GLU A 67 24.79 -9.17 25.36
CA GLU A 67 25.57 -8.33 26.27
C GLU A 67 25.62 -6.87 25.78
N ASP A 68 25.58 -6.66 24.46
CA ASP A 68 25.57 -5.35 23.83
C ASP A 68 24.13 -4.94 23.49
N GLU A 69 23.63 -3.95 24.21
CA GLU A 69 22.28 -3.42 24.05
C GLU A 69 22.04 -2.81 22.65
N LYS A 70 23.05 -2.19 22.04
CA LYS A 70 22.93 -1.61 20.69
C LYS A 70 22.82 -2.70 19.64
N ALA A 71 23.62 -3.76 19.76
CA ALA A 71 23.55 -4.91 18.88
C ALA A 71 22.18 -5.59 18.99
N TRP A 72 21.66 -5.75 20.21
CA TRP A 72 20.31 -6.25 20.43
C TRP A 72 19.24 -5.35 19.81
N ASN A 73 19.26 -4.05 20.06
CA ASN A 73 18.28 -3.12 19.52
C ASN A 73 18.33 -3.05 17.99
N ALA A 74 19.52 -3.15 17.39
CA ALA A 74 19.68 -3.26 15.94
C ALA A 74 19.08 -4.57 15.40
N LEU A 75 19.34 -5.70 16.07
CA LEU A 75 18.79 -7.01 15.69
C LEU A 75 17.27 -7.03 15.85
N TYR A 76 16.76 -6.65 17.01
CA TYR A 76 15.35 -6.66 17.37
C TYR A 76 14.52 -5.78 16.44
N ARG A 77 14.98 -4.57 16.10
CA ARG A 77 14.31 -3.71 15.12
C ARG A 77 14.14 -4.43 13.78
N ARG A 78 15.21 -5.02 13.26
CA ARG A 78 15.15 -5.74 11.99
C ARG A 78 14.32 -7.02 12.07
N LEU A 79 14.39 -7.77 13.17
CA LEU A 79 13.55 -8.95 13.38
C LEU A 79 12.08 -8.58 13.47
N ALA A 80 11.74 -7.47 14.13
CA ALA A 80 10.37 -6.97 14.17
C ALA A 80 9.82 -6.55 12.81
N TYR A 81 10.67 -6.45 11.77
CA TYR A 81 10.25 -6.25 10.38
C TYR A 81 9.97 -7.57 9.65
N LEU A 82 10.72 -8.62 9.98
CA LEU A 82 10.67 -9.91 9.28
C LEU A 82 9.75 -10.93 9.96
N LEU A 83 9.62 -10.82 11.27
CA LEU A 83 8.85 -11.71 12.11
C LEU A 83 7.60 -11.00 12.60
N GLU A 84 6.47 -11.70 12.54
CA GLU A 84 5.22 -11.23 13.15
C GLU A 84 5.37 -11.13 14.68
N GLU A 85 6.02 -12.12 15.27
CA GLU A 85 6.37 -12.18 16.68
C GLU A 85 7.90 -12.09 16.82
N PRO A 86 8.46 -10.89 17.02
CA PRO A 86 9.88 -10.77 17.34
C PRO A 86 10.19 -11.37 18.73
N PRO A 87 11.46 -11.63 19.04
CA PRO A 87 11.87 -12.22 20.32
C PRO A 87 11.33 -11.46 21.54
N ARG A 88 10.72 -12.16 22.50
CA ARG A 88 10.19 -11.55 23.72
C ARG A 88 11.19 -11.58 24.88
N PRO A 89 11.11 -10.64 25.85
CA PRO A 89 11.84 -10.76 27.09
C PRO A 89 11.51 -12.09 27.78
N VAL A 90 12.53 -12.76 28.31
CA VAL A 90 12.37 -14.09 28.91
C VAL A 90 11.39 -14.09 30.08
N GLY A 91 11.29 -12.98 30.83
CA GLY A 91 10.35 -12.84 31.95
C GLY A 91 8.87 -12.74 31.54
N GLU A 92 8.57 -12.51 30.26
CA GLU A 92 7.21 -12.50 29.72
C GLU A 92 6.80 -13.86 29.13
N VAL A 93 7.70 -14.86 29.18
CA VAL A 93 7.50 -16.17 28.57
C VAL A 93 7.51 -17.25 29.65
N ASP A 94 6.46 -18.05 29.68
CA ASP A 94 6.43 -19.30 30.46
C ASP A 94 7.35 -20.33 29.81
N LEU A 95 8.59 -20.39 30.30
CA LEU A 95 9.64 -21.27 29.79
C LEU A 95 9.34 -22.74 30.06
N GLU A 96 8.77 -23.07 31.22
CA GLU A 96 8.47 -24.46 31.57
C GLU A 96 7.41 -25.02 30.63
N ALA A 97 6.30 -24.30 30.47
CA ALA A 97 5.25 -24.71 29.53
C ALA A 97 5.75 -24.78 28.07
N LEU A 98 6.69 -23.92 27.68
CA LEU A 98 7.28 -23.96 26.34
C LEU A 98 8.19 -25.18 26.14
N LEU A 99 9.04 -25.49 27.11
CA LEU A 99 9.92 -26.65 27.08
C LEU A 99 9.12 -27.95 27.06
N GLU A 100 8.03 -28.03 27.84
CA GLU A 100 7.12 -29.17 27.81
C GLU A 100 6.52 -29.41 26.42
N ARG A 101 6.05 -28.35 25.74
CA ARG A 101 5.52 -28.46 24.37
C ARG A 101 6.59 -28.89 23.37
N VAL A 102 7.82 -28.35 23.48
CA VAL A 102 8.94 -28.76 22.63
C VAL A 102 9.26 -30.24 22.84
N ASP A 103 9.34 -30.70 24.08
CA ASP A 103 9.59 -32.10 24.41
C ASP A 103 8.47 -33.02 23.93
N GLU A 104 7.22 -32.59 24.05
CA GLU A 104 6.07 -33.34 23.54
C GLU A 104 6.18 -33.54 22.02
N ASP A 105 6.47 -32.50 21.25
CA ASP A 105 6.67 -32.58 19.80
C ASP A 105 7.82 -33.54 19.44
N ARG A 106 8.94 -33.51 20.19
CA ARG A 106 10.05 -34.45 19.98
C ARG A 106 9.65 -35.89 20.31
N ARG A 107 8.83 -36.12 21.35
CA ARG A 107 8.29 -37.45 21.69
C ARG A 107 7.33 -37.96 20.62
N ARG A 108 6.45 -37.11 20.08
CA ARG A 108 5.55 -37.46 18.96
C ARG A 108 6.35 -37.92 17.73
N LEU A 109 7.40 -37.19 17.38
CA LEU A 109 8.32 -37.58 16.29
C LEU A 109 9.02 -38.91 16.53
N ARG A 110 9.53 -39.16 17.75
CA ARG A 110 10.17 -40.42 18.12
C ARG A 110 9.22 -41.61 18.06
N ARG A 111 7.93 -41.39 18.35
CA ARG A 111 6.87 -42.39 18.21
C ARG A 111 6.49 -42.70 16.76
N GLY A 112 7.07 -42.00 15.79
CA GLY A 112 6.75 -42.16 14.38
C GLY A 112 5.34 -41.68 14.05
N GLU A 113 4.77 -40.78 14.85
CA GLU A 113 3.45 -40.20 14.58
C GLU A 113 3.49 -39.45 13.25
N THR A 114 2.90 -40.05 12.23
CA THR A 114 2.53 -39.38 10.99
C THR A 114 1.09 -38.97 11.16
N LYS A 115 0.84 -37.75 11.66
CA LYS A 115 -0.42 -37.08 11.31
C LYS A 115 -0.33 -36.95 9.79
N GLY A 116 -0.91 -37.89 9.03
CA GLY A 116 -0.77 -37.96 7.58
C GLY A 116 -0.88 -36.55 7.02
N LEU A 117 0.25 -35.98 6.60
CA LEU A 117 0.33 -34.58 6.21
C LEU A 117 -0.36 -34.47 4.87
N THR A 118 -1.68 -34.37 4.91
CA THR A 118 -2.46 -33.90 3.78
C THR A 118 -2.21 -32.41 3.74
N ILE A 119 -1.19 -32.02 2.97
CA ILE A 119 -0.90 -30.63 2.67
C ILE A 119 -1.67 -30.32 1.39
N PRO A 120 -2.91 -29.81 1.46
CA PRO A 120 -3.69 -29.53 0.27
C PRO A 120 -2.97 -28.52 -0.60
N ALA A 121 -2.88 -28.84 -1.90
CA ALA A 121 -2.40 -27.90 -2.91
C ALA A 121 -3.51 -26.88 -3.19
N GLN A 122 -3.20 -25.61 -3.02
CA GLN A 122 -4.16 -24.52 -3.16
C GLN A 122 -3.56 -23.39 -3.99
N ALA A 123 -4.32 -22.89 -4.96
CA ALA A 123 -3.90 -21.77 -5.78
C ALA A 123 -4.39 -20.44 -5.19
N VAL A 124 -3.54 -19.42 -5.22
CA VAL A 124 -3.89 -18.05 -4.86
C VAL A 124 -3.67 -17.17 -6.09
N VAL A 125 -4.75 -16.55 -6.58
CA VAL A 125 -4.74 -15.75 -7.80
C VAL A 125 -4.91 -14.28 -7.43
N VAL A 126 -3.89 -13.46 -7.68
CA VAL A 126 -3.93 -12.01 -7.47
C VAL A 126 -3.93 -11.25 -8.80
N GLU A 127 -4.11 -9.94 -8.78
CA GLU A 127 -4.08 -9.12 -10.00
C GLU A 127 -2.66 -8.82 -10.49
N SER A 128 -1.69 -8.59 -9.61
CA SER A 128 -0.35 -8.12 -9.99
C SER A 128 0.80 -9.09 -9.63
N PRO A 129 1.84 -9.19 -10.48
CA PRO A 129 3.00 -10.05 -10.20
C PRO A 129 3.78 -9.65 -8.94
N ASN A 130 3.85 -8.36 -8.65
CA ASN A 130 4.52 -7.87 -7.45
C ASN A 130 3.83 -8.40 -6.20
N LYS A 131 2.49 -8.29 -6.13
CA LYS A 131 1.73 -8.83 -5.00
C LYS A 131 1.92 -10.33 -4.85
N ALA A 132 1.88 -11.10 -5.94
CA ALA A 132 2.10 -12.55 -5.90
C ALA A 132 3.49 -12.90 -5.31
N ARG A 133 4.52 -12.18 -5.77
CA ARG A 133 5.90 -12.35 -5.28
C ARG A 133 6.03 -11.96 -3.80
N THR A 134 5.44 -10.82 -3.39
CA THR A 134 5.47 -10.35 -1.99
C THR A 134 4.81 -11.37 -1.07
N LEU A 135 3.59 -11.82 -1.41
CA LEU A 135 2.87 -12.83 -0.63
C LEU A 135 3.64 -14.14 -0.52
N ALA A 136 4.24 -14.60 -1.63
CA ALA A 136 5.05 -15.80 -1.63
C ALA A 136 6.31 -15.65 -0.74
N SER A 137 6.92 -14.45 -0.71
CA SER A 137 8.13 -14.19 0.08
C SER A 137 7.91 -14.27 1.60
N PHE A 138 6.68 -14.14 2.08
CA PHE A 138 6.35 -14.29 3.50
C PHE A 138 6.64 -15.69 4.04
N PHE A 139 6.61 -16.70 3.18
CA PHE A 139 6.82 -18.10 3.55
C PHE A 139 8.23 -18.60 3.17
N GLY A 140 9.16 -17.67 2.90
CA GLY A 140 10.54 -17.97 2.52
C GLY A 140 10.81 -17.71 1.04
N ARG A 141 11.83 -18.37 0.48
CA ARG A 141 12.21 -18.19 -0.93
C ARG A 141 11.33 -19.08 -1.81
N PRO A 142 10.41 -18.52 -2.61
CA PRO A 142 9.53 -19.33 -3.44
C PRO A 142 10.28 -19.99 -4.59
N GLN A 143 9.84 -21.19 -4.96
CA GLN A 143 10.18 -21.78 -6.25
C GLN A 143 9.35 -21.11 -7.34
N ARG A 144 9.91 -20.99 -8.54
CA ARG A 144 9.24 -20.34 -9.68
C ARG A 144 9.02 -21.33 -10.80
N ARG A 145 7.76 -21.53 -11.18
CA ARG A 145 7.35 -22.30 -12.35
C ARG A 145 6.64 -21.41 -13.36
N HIS A 146 6.72 -21.79 -14.64
CA HIS A 146 6.10 -21.10 -15.73
C HIS A 146 4.99 -21.96 -16.34
N LEU A 147 3.78 -21.41 -16.38
CA LEU A 147 2.65 -21.95 -17.12
C LEU A 147 2.34 -21.00 -18.31
N PRO A 148 1.52 -21.41 -19.29
CA PRO A 148 1.11 -20.51 -20.36
C PRO A 148 0.60 -19.18 -19.80
N GLY A 149 1.26 -18.07 -20.16
CA GLY A 149 0.89 -16.73 -19.74
C GLY A 149 1.02 -16.41 -18.24
N LEU A 150 1.44 -17.36 -17.39
CA LEU A 150 1.50 -17.21 -15.94
C LEU A 150 2.89 -17.54 -15.38
N VAL A 151 3.23 -16.84 -14.30
CA VAL A 151 4.32 -17.21 -13.40
C VAL A 151 3.68 -17.69 -12.11
N VAL A 152 4.06 -18.88 -11.66
CA VAL A 152 3.56 -19.49 -10.43
C VAL A 152 4.71 -19.53 -9.42
N TYR A 153 4.46 -18.97 -8.25
CA TYR A 153 5.35 -19.00 -7.09
C TYR A 153 4.85 -20.08 -6.13
N GLU A 154 5.69 -21.06 -5.86
CA GLU A 154 5.33 -22.23 -5.06
C GLU A 154 6.03 -22.16 -3.71
N VAL A 155 5.22 -22.24 -2.65
CA VAL A 155 5.68 -22.20 -1.27
C VAL A 155 4.99 -23.26 -0.44
N LEU A 156 5.76 -23.87 0.46
CA LEU A 156 5.26 -24.82 1.42
C LEU A 156 5.05 -24.11 2.75
N THR A 157 3.85 -24.22 3.30
CA THR A 157 3.48 -23.67 4.61
C THR A 157 3.24 -24.81 5.60
N GLU A 158 2.89 -24.47 6.84
CA GLU A 158 2.65 -25.47 7.90
C GLU A 158 1.49 -26.42 7.56
N ASP A 159 0.44 -25.90 6.92
CA ASP A 159 -0.81 -26.61 6.67
C ASP A 159 -1.17 -26.73 5.17
N ARG A 160 -0.48 -26.03 4.26
CA ARG A 160 -0.86 -25.92 2.84
C ARG A 160 0.34 -25.84 1.89
N TYR A 161 0.13 -26.27 0.64
CA TYR A 161 1.04 -26.03 -0.46
C TYR A 161 0.44 -24.94 -1.34
N LEU A 162 1.01 -23.74 -1.28
CA LEU A 162 0.44 -22.57 -1.93
C LEU A 162 1.10 -22.30 -3.28
N LEU A 163 0.28 -22.20 -4.30
CA LEU A 163 0.65 -21.84 -5.67
C LEU A 163 0.13 -20.44 -5.97
N LEU A 164 0.97 -19.42 -5.78
CA LEU A 164 0.60 -18.03 -5.97
C LEU A 164 0.87 -17.59 -7.41
N THR A 165 -0.11 -16.99 -8.07
CA THR A 165 0.03 -16.48 -9.43
C THR A 165 -0.72 -15.17 -9.64
N ALA A 166 -0.45 -14.49 -10.75
CA ALA A 166 -1.03 -13.19 -11.06
C ALA A 166 -1.65 -13.15 -12.46
N THR A 167 -2.86 -12.59 -12.57
CA THR A 167 -3.54 -12.39 -13.87
C THR A 167 -2.94 -11.27 -14.71
N ARG A 168 -2.09 -10.41 -14.11
CA ARG A 168 -1.52 -9.19 -14.70
C ARG A 168 -2.60 -8.16 -15.06
N GLY A 169 -3.53 -7.92 -14.13
CA GLY A 169 -4.69 -7.06 -14.30
C GLY A 169 -5.90 -7.81 -14.85
N HIS A 170 -6.69 -7.14 -15.69
CA HIS A 170 -7.89 -7.75 -16.28
C HIS A 170 -7.53 -8.93 -17.21
N LEU A 171 -8.33 -10.00 -17.13
CA LEU A 171 -8.30 -11.11 -18.10
C LEU A 171 -9.08 -10.75 -19.36
N THR A 172 -10.25 -10.12 -19.19
CA THR A 172 -11.15 -9.74 -20.29
C THR A 172 -11.54 -8.28 -20.23
N ASP A 173 -11.99 -7.72 -21.34
CA ASP A 173 -12.64 -6.41 -21.37
C ASP A 173 -13.79 -6.40 -22.38
N LEU A 174 -14.62 -5.35 -22.33
CA LEU A 174 -15.78 -5.18 -23.19
C LEU A 174 -15.34 -5.16 -24.66
N ALA A 175 -15.90 -6.06 -25.46
CA ALA A 175 -15.61 -6.21 -26.87
C ALA A 175 -15.76 -4.87 -27.61
N LEU A 176 -14.96 -4.68 -28.66
CA LEU A 176 -15.01 -3.46 -29.47
C LEU A 176 -16.15 -3.48 -30.50
N THR A 177 -16.62 -4.67 -30.88
CA THR A 177 -17.63 -4.90 -31.92
C THR A 177 -18.84 -5.65 -31.36
N GLY A 178 -19.96 -5.57 -32.08
CA GLY A 178 -21.24 -6.19 -31.69
C GLY A 178 -22.13 -5.26 -30.86
N GLY A 179 -23.44 -5.31 -31.11
CA GLY A 179 -24.44 -4.45 -30.47
C GLY A 179 -24.06 -2.96 -30.45
N LEU A 180 -24.48 -2.27 -29.39
CA LEU A 180 -24.07 -0.89 -29.12
C LEU A 180 -22.72 -0.87 -28.39
N PHE A 181 -21.63 -0.70 -29.15
CA PHE A 181 -20.25 -0.61 -28.66
C PHE A 181 -19.80 -1.78 -27.75
N GLY A 182 -20.21 -3.01 -28.09
CA GLY A 182 -19.88 -4.23 -27.35
C GLY A 182 -20.99 -4.72 -26.40
N VAL A 183 -22.16 -4.08 -26.41
CA VAL A 183 -23.31 -4.44 -25.57
C VAL A 183 -24.51 -4.75 -26.45
N GLU A 184 -25.01 -5.98 -26.38
CA GLU A 184 -26.30 -6.31 -27.01
C GLU A 184 -27.43 -5.61 -26.29
N THR A 185 -28.38 -5.07 -27.05
CA THR A 185 -29.50 -4.28 -26.53
C THR A 185 -30.87 -4.91 -26.83
N GLU A 186 -30.92 -5.90 -27.71
CA GLU A 186 -32.13 -6.67 -28.01
C GLU A 186 -32.46 -7.63 -26.86
N GLY A 187 -33.65 -7.49 -26.27
CA GLY A 187 -34.10 -8.36 -25.16
C GLY A 187 -33.36 -8.14 -23.83
N GLY A 188 -32.74 -6.97 -23.65
CA GLY A 188 -32.01 -6.56 -22.45
C GLY A 188 -30.55 -6.19 -22.74
N TYR A 189 -29.83 -5.74 -21.71
CA TYR A 189 -28.44 -5.32 -21.84
C TYR A 189 -27.47 -6.46 -21.54
N ARG A 190 -26.80 -6.99 -22.56
CA ARG A 190 -25.84 -8.10 -22.41
C ARG A 190 -24.45 -7.66 -22.91
N PRO A 191 -23.53 -7.27 -21.99
CA PRO A 191 -22.17 -6.91 -22.37
C PRO A 191 -21.39 -8.15 -22.84
N ARG A 192 -20.75 -8.04 -24.01
CA ARG A 192 -19.86 -9.08 -24.54
C ARG A 192 -18.43 -8.82 -24.11
N TYR A 193 -17.79 -9.82 -23.50
CA TYR A 193 -16.39 -9.72 -23.07
C TYR A 193 -15.50 -10.56 -23.96
N HIS A 194 -14.31 -10.06 -24.23
CA HIS A 194 -13.28 -10.77 -24.97
C HIS A 194 -11.97 -10.75 -24.18
N PRO A 195 -11.17 -11.84 -24.17
CA PRO A 195 -9.84 -11.82 -23.59
C PRO A 195 -9.01 -10.66 -24.15
N LEU A 196 -8.22 -10.03 -23.28
CA LEU A 196 -7.28 -8.99 -23.72
C LEU A 196 -6.10 -9.63 -24.46
N ARG A 197 -5.90 -9.18 -25.69
CA ARG A 197 -4.86 -9.63 -26.63
C ARG A 197 -3.91 -8.48 -26.92
N ARG A 198 -2.71 -8.81 -27.41
CA ARG A 198 -1.66 -7.82 -27.64
C ARG A 198 -1.70 -7.30 -29.08
N CYS A 199 -1.61 -5.99 -29.20
CA CYS A 199 -1.42 -5.25 -30.44
C CYS A 199 -0.33 -4.18 -30.27
N PRO A 200 0.23 -3.61 -31.36
CA PRO A 200 1.22 -2.54 -31.28
C PRO A 200 0.75 -1.30 -30.49
N GLU A 201 -0.53 -0.99 -30.57
CA GLU A 201 -1.17 0.11 -29.84
C GLU A 201 -1.48 -0.19 -28.37
N GLY A 202 -1.29 -1.44 -27.92
CA GLY A 202 -1.57 -1.89 -26.57
C GLY A 202 -2.48 -3.11 -26.50
N ALA A 203 -3.03 -3.36 -25.31
CA ALA A 203 -3.95 -4.47 -25.08
C ALA A 203 -5.35 -4.15 -25.64
N VAL A 204 -5.93 -5.07 -26.43
CA VAL A 204 -7.25 -4.93 -27.05
C VAL A 204 -8.14 -6.13 -26.78
N PRO A 205 -9.45 -5.95 -26.51
CA PRO A 205 -10.41 -7.04 -26.38
C PRO A 205 -11.05 -7.38 -27.73
N ALA A 206 -10.21 -7.80 -28.69
CA ALA A 206 -10.65 -8.15 -30.05
C ALA A 206 -9.67 -9.11 -30.71
N GLU A 207 -10.14 -9.87 -31.70
CA GLU A 207 -9.30 -10.75 -32.49
C GLU A 207 -8.34 -10.00 -33.44
N ARG A 208 -8.69 -8.75 -33.80
CA ARG A 208 -7.90 -7.89 -34.69
C ARG A 208 -7.58 -6.56 -34.03
N CYS A 209 -6.39 -6.05 -34.33
CA CYS A 209 -5.94 -4.72 -33.93
C CYS A 209 -6.68 -3.63 -34.73
N ARG A 210 -6.53 -2.37 -34.31
CA ARG A 210 -7.19 -1.21 -34.94
C ARG A 210 -6.76 -1.00 -36.39
N ASP A 211 -5.54 -1.40 -36.73
CA ASP A 211 -5.00 -1.37 -38.09
C ASP A 211 -5.36 -2.60 -38.94
N GLY A 212 -6.17 -3.52 -38.41
CA GLY A 212 -6.70 -4.69 -39.12
C GLY A 212 -5.86 -5.96 -39.02
N ARG A 213 -4.63 -5.90 -38.48
CA ARG A 213 -3.79 -7.10 -38.32
C ARG A 213 -4.35 -8.04 -37.23
N PRO A 214 -4.08 -9.35 -37.28
CA PRO A 214 -4.45 -10.27 -36.19
C PRO A 214 -3.76 -9.86 -34.88
N SER A 215 -4.51 -9.88 -33.79
CA SER A 215 -3.97 -9.66 -32.43
C SER A 215 -3.23 -10.91 -31.93
N GLU A 216 -2.22 -10.73 -31.09
CA GLU A 216 -1.47 -11.84 -30.49
C GLU A 216 -2.13 -12.33 -29.19
N PRO A 217 -2.22 -13.65 -28.94
CA PRO A 217 -2.72 -14.17 -27.66
C PRO A 217 -1.90 -13.65 -26.46
N ASP A 218 -2.57 -13.12 -25.43
CA ASP A 218 -1.93 -12.68 -24.18
C ASP A 218 -2.69 -13.20 -22.96
N ARG A 219 -3.86 -12.64 -22.65
CA ARG A 219 -4.69 -13.14 -21.54
C ARG A 219 -5.37 -14.47 -21.85
N ASP A 220 -5.51 -14.85 -23.11
CA ASP A 220 -5.92 -16.22 -23.50
C ASP A 220 -4.96 -17.26 -22.93
N ARG A 221 -3.64 -16.97 -23.00
CA ARG A 221 -2.62 -17.87 -22.44
C ARG A 221 -2.75 -17.94 -20.93
N ALA A 222 -2.97 -16.81 -20.25
CA ALA A 222 -3.17 -16.80 -18.81
C ALA A 222 -4.42 -17.59 -18.38
N ILE A 223 -5.52 -17.51 -19.14
CA ILE A 223 -6.72 -18.33 -18.94
C ILE A 223 -6.38 -19.82 -19.06
N GLU A 224 -5.63 -20.20 -20.10
CA GLU A 224 -5.16 -21.58 -20.27
C GLU A 224 -4.26 -22.03 -19.10
N GLY A 225 -3.33 -21.19 -18.66
CA GLY A 225 -2.49 -21.47 -17.49
C GLY A 225 -3.30 -21.67 -16.21
N LEU A 226 -4.36 -20.88 -15.99
CA LEU A 226 -5.27 -21.07 -14.84
C LEU A 226 -6.01 -22.40 -14.92
N ARG A 227 -6.45 -22.81 -16.12
CA ARG A 227 -7.13 -24.08 -16.35
C ARG A 227 -6.21 -25.28 -16.13
N GLN A 228 -4.95 -25.20 -16.56
CA GLN A 228 -3.94 -26.22 -16.28
C GLN A 228 -3.68 -26.33 -14.78
N LEU A 229 -3.53 -25.20 -14.09
CA LEU A 229 -3.36 -25.17 -12.64
C LEU A 229 -4.54 -25.82 -11.90
N ALA A 230 -5.75 -25.71 -12.45
CA ALA A 230 -6.96 -26.30 -11.85
C ALA A 230 -6.94 -27.83 -11.81
N LEU A 231 -6.11 -28.48 -12.63
CA LEU A 231 -5.93 -29.92 -12.59
C LEU A 231 -5.00 -30.38 -11.45
N GLU A 232 -4.27 -29.45 -10.83
CA GLU A 232 -3.22 -29.74 -9.84
C GLU A 232 -3.61 -29.33 -8.40
N VAL A 233 -4.61 -28.47 -8.24
CA VAL A 233 -4.98 -27.87 -6.94
C VAL A 233 -6.39 -28.24 -6.52
N GLU A 234 -6.60 -28.34 -5.21
CA GLU A 234 -7.90 -28.68 -4.62
C GLU A 234 -8.85 -27.48 -4.52
N ALA A 235 -8.29 -26.26 -4.45
CA ALA A 235 -9.07 -25.03 -4.30
C ALA A 235 -8.32 -23.80 -4.83
N PHE A 236 -9.10 -22.78 -5.20
CA PHE A 236 -8.63 -21.46 -5.59
C PHE A 236 -9.11 -20.38 -4.62
N TYR A 237 -8.17 -19.54 -4.19
CA TYR A 237 -8.44 -18.28 -3.51
C TYR A 237 -8.17 -17.10 -4.45
N LEU A 238 -9.22 -16.37 -4.79
CA LEU A 238 -9.16 -15.19 -5.63
C LEU A 238 -8.88 -13.97 -4.74
N ALA A 239 -7.62 -13.53 -4.74
CA ALA A 239 -7.03 -12.57 -3.82
C ALA A 239 -6.73 -11.21 -4.49
N THR A 240 -7.60 -10.78 -5.39
CA THR A 240 -7.51 -9.48 -6.07
C THR A 240 -7.75 -8.31 -5.10
N ASP A 241 -7.47 -7.09 -5.57
CA ASP A 241 -7.73 -5.85 -4.81
C ASP A 241 -9.16 -5.76 -4.24
N PRO A 242 -9.34 -5.18 -3.04
CA PRO A 242 -10.63 -5.14 -2.33
C PRO A 242 -11.66 -4.15 -2.91
N ASP A 243 -11.58 -3.79 -4.19
CA ASP A 243 -12.49 -2.84 -4.85
C ASP A 243 -13.41 -3.53 -5.89
N THR A 244 -14.29 -2.73 -6.52
CA THR A 244 -15.19 -3.24 -7.57
C THR A 244 -14.43 -3.75 -8.81
N GLU A 245 -13.24 -3.20 -9.08
CA GLU A 245 -12.37 -3.61 -10.18
C GLU A 245 -11.79 -5.01 -9.92
N GLY A 246 -11.20 -5.20 -8.73
CA GLY A 246 -10.69 -6.48 -8.26
C GLY A 246 -11.77 -7.54 -8.16
N GLU A 247 -12.99 -7.20 -7.73
CA GLU A 247 -14.10 -8.15 -7.70
C GLU A 247 -14.48 -8.63 -9.10
N LYS A 248 -14.46 -7.75 -10.11
CA LYS A 248 -14.67 -8.15 -11.50
C LYS A 248 -13.53 -9.01 -12.04
N ILE A 249 -12.27 -8.71 -11.70
CA ILE A 249 -11.12 -9.56 -12.11
C ILE A 249 -11.26 -10.95 -11.49
N ALA A 250 -11.63 -11.04 -10.22
CA ALA A 250 -11.94 -12.30 -9.56
C ALA A 250 -13.08 -13.02 -10.29
N ARG A 251 -14.14 -12.31 -10.69
CA ARG A 251 -15.24 -12.93 -11.44
C ARG A 251 -14.77 -13.50 -12.78
N ASP A 252 -13.92 -12.78 -13.52
CA ASP A 252 -13.38 -13.28 -14.79
C ASP A 252 -12.54 -14.56 -14.57
N ALA A 253 -11.71 -14.58 -13.53
CA ALA A 253 -10.91 -15.76 -13.17
C ALA A 253 -11.79 -16.93 -12.72
N GLU A 254 -12.82 -16.67 -11.93
CA GLU A 254 -13.80 -17.69 -11.51
C GLU A 254 -14.49 -18.32 -12.73
N LEU A 255 -14.93 -17.50 -13.69
CA LEU A 255 -15.56 -17.97 -14.92
C LEU A 255 -14.58 -18.75 -15.82
N ALA A 256 -13.30 -18.35 -15.88
CA ALA A 256 -12.27 -19.08 -16.61
C ALA A 256 -12.04 -20.50 -16.05
N LEU A 257 -12.21 -20.64 -14.74
CA LEU A 257 -12.11 -21.88 -13.96
C LEU A 257 -13.46 -22.62 -13.81
N ALA A 258 -14.52 -22.12 -14.44
CA ALA A 258 -15.83 -22.76 -14.41
C ALA A 258 -15.72 -24.20 -14.95
N SER A 259 -16.46 -25.12 -14.32
CA SER A 259 -16.46 -26.56 -14.63
C SER A 259 -15.18 -27.34 -14.33
N LEU A 260 -14.07 -26.70 -13.93
CA LEU A 260 -12.80 -27.38 -13.62
C LEU A 260 -12.50 -27.52 -12.12
N SER A 261 -12.97 -26.58 -11.30
CA SER A 261 -12.73 -26.59 -9.85
C SER A 261 -13.93 -26.06 -9.09
N GLU A 262 -14.64 -26.87 -8.31
CA GLU A 262 -15.82 -26.39 -7.58
C GLU A 262 -15.48 -25.43 -6.43
N ARG A 263 -14.29 -25.56 -5.85
CA ARG A 263 -13.84 -24.76 -4.69
C ARG A 263 -13.09 -23.51 -5.12
N ARG A 264 -13.82 -22.44 -5.46
CA ARG A 264 -13.28 -21.12 -5.80
C ARG A 264 -13.89 -20.08 -4.87
N GLN A 265 -13.09 -19.40 -4.08
CA GLN A 265 -13.58 -18.41 -3.11
C GLN A 265 -12.79 -17.11 -3.18
N ARG A 266 -13.39 -16.02 -2.74
CA ARG A 266 -12.75 -14.70 -2.67
C ARG A 266 -12.03 -14.58 -1.32
N ALA A 267 -10.74 -14.25 -1.35
CA ALA A 267 -9.95 -13.88 -0.17
C ALA A 267 -9.65 -12.38 -0.23
N GLU A 268 -10.20 -11.59 0.69
CA GLU A 268 -10.05 -10.14 0.71
C GLU A 268 -9.16 -9.71 1.87
N PHE A 269 -8.19 -8.82 1.61
CA PHE A 269 -7.37 -8.20 2.63
C PHE A 269 -7.02 -6.76 2.22
N HIS A 270 -6.82 -5.90 3.21
CA HIS A 270 -6.58 -4.46 3.01
C HIS A 270 -5.11 -4.06 3.19
N ALA A 271 -4.23 -5.02 3.49
CA ALA A 271 -2.80 -4.83 3.57
C ALA A 271 -2.08 -6.13 3.14
N VAL A 272 -1.01 -6.01 2.35
CA VAL A 272 -0.17 -7.15 1.96
C VAL A 272 0.78 -7.45 3.11
N THR A 273 0.29 -8.17 4.12
CA THR A 273 1.06 -8.62 5.31
C THR A 273 0.78 -10.09 5.58
N PRO A 274 1.68 -10.85 6.24
CA PRO A 274 1.45 -12.28 6.43
C PRO A 274 0.19 -12.55 7.26
N ARG A 275 -0.05 -11.78 8.33
CA ARG A 275 -1.26 -11.85 9.15
C ARG A 275 -2.54 -11.60 8.36
N ALA A 276 -2.62 -10.47 7.63
CA ALA A 276 -3.82 -10.14 6.86
C ALA A 276 -4.09 -11.17 5.76
N PHE A 277 -3.03 -11.71 5.14
CA PHE A 277 -3.15 -12.77 4.15
C PHE A 277 -3.64 -14.09 4.77
N ALA A 278 -3.07 -14.50 5.90
CA ALA A 278 -3.49 -15.70 6.62
C ALA A 278 -4.94 -15.61 7.11
N GLU A 279 -5.36 -14.46 7.65
CA GLU A 279 -6.76 -14.19 8.03
C GLU A 279 -7.70 -14.29 6.81
N ALA A 280 -7.31 -13.71 5.66
CA ALA A 280 -8.12 -13.77 4.44
C ALA A 280 -8.28 -15.19 3.89
N LEU A 281 -7.28 -16.06 4.04
CA LEU A 281 -7.38 -17.48 3.66
C LEU A 281 -8.21 -18.32 4.65
N LYS A 282 -8.30 -17.90 5.92
CA LYS A 282 -9.12 -18.54 6.96
C LYS A 282 -10.59 -18.15 6.87
N SER A 283 -10.88 -16.93 6.41
CA SER A 283 -12.25 -16.40 6.29
C SER A 283 -12.60 -15.98 4.86
N PRO A 284 -12.55 -16.92 3.90
CA PRO A 284 -12.92 -16.62 2.52
C PRO A 284 -14.44 -16.40 2.40
N ARG A 285 -14.84 -15.60 1.42
CA ARG A 285 -16.25 -15.28 1.13
C ARG A 285 -16.61 -15.66 -0.32
N PRO A 286 -17.90 -15.82 -0.65
CA PRO A 286 -18.33 -15.82 -2.05
C PRO A 286 -18.06 -14.45 -2.71
N LEU A 287 -18.00 -14.44 -4.05
CA LEU A 287 -17.91 -13.19 -4.79
C LEU A 287 -19.17 -12.34 -4.58
N ASP A 288 -18.98 -11.05 -4.45
CA ASP A 288 -20.04 -10.05 -4.36
C ASP A 288 -20.48 -9.66 -5.78
N LEU A 289 -21.60 -10.25 -6.22
CA LEU A 289 -22.14 -9.99 -7.55
C LEU A 289 -22.66 -8.55 -7.72
N HIS A 290 -22.96 -7.84 -6.63
CA HIS A 290 -23.34 -6.42 -6.72
C HIS A 290 -22.13 -5.55 -7.03
N ARG A 291 -20.97 -5.80 -6.42
CA ARG A 291 -19.71 -5.12 -6.78
C ARG A 291 -19.32 -5.40 -8.24
N VAL A 292 -19.49 -6.64 -8.71
CA VAL A 292 -19.29 -6.99 -10.12
C VAL A 292 -20.26 -6.22 -11.01
N ALA A 293 -21.55 -6.20 -10.69
CA ALA A 293 -22.56 -5.48 -11.46
C ALA A 293 -22.25 -3.97 -11.52
N ALA A 294 -21.85 -3.36 -10.39
CA ALA A 294 -21.43 -1.97 -10.33
C ALA A 294 -20.24 -1.68 -11.26
N GLN A 295 -19.23 -2.56 -11.29
CA GLN A 295 -18.10 -2.45 -12.21
C GLN A 295 -18.56 -2.52 -13.68
N LYS A 296 -19.45 -3.46 -14.01
CA LYS A 296 -19.99 -3.63 -15.37
C LYS A 296 -20.74 -2.38 -15.82
N VAL A 297 -21.64 -1.86 -14.98
CA VAL A 297 -22.41 -0.64 -15.27
C VAL A 297 -21.47 0.54 -15.49
N ARG A 298 -20.49 0.75 -14.61
CA ARG A 298 -19.47 1.80 -14.76
C ARG A 298 -18.74 1.65 -16.10
N ARG A 299 -18.27 0.45 -16.44
CA ARG A 299 -17.52 0.18 -17.68
C ARG A 299 -18.35 0.44 -18.93
N VAL A 300 -19.63 0.03 -18.94
CA VAL A 300 -20.56 0.26 -20.04
C VAL A 300 -20.88 1.75 -20.19
N ALA A 301 -21.17 2.45 -19.09
CA ALA A 301 -21.46 3.88 -19.12
C ALA A 301 -20.28 4.69 -19.68
N ASP A 302 -19.06 4.39 -19.22
CA ASP A 302 -17.85 5.05 -19.71
C ASP A 302 -17.60 4.73 -21.20
N ARG A 303 -17.89 3.50 -21.65
CA ARG A 303 -17.81 3.11 -23.07
C ARG A 303 -18.81 3.89 -23.93
N TRP A 304 -20.09 3.84 -23.58
CA TRP A 304 -21.15 4.44 -24.40
C TRP A 304 -21.01 5.96 -24.49
N ILE A 305 -20.87 6.64 -23.35
CA ILE A 305 -20.72 8.09 -23.32
C ILE A 305 -19.39 8.47 -23.98
N GLY A 306 -18.33 7.75 -23.67
CA GLY A 306 -17.01 8.04 -24.21
C GLY A 306 -16.95 7.93 -25.72
N PHE A 307 -17.41 6.81 -26.29
CA PHE A 307 -17.34 6.58 -27.73
C PHE A 307 -18.29 7.51 -28.50
N ALA A 308 -19.54 7.65 -28.04
CA ALA A 308 -20.52 8.50 -28.70
C ALA A 308 -20.07 9.97 -28.74
N LEU A 309 -19.60 10.52 -27.62
CA LEU A 309 -19.12 11.90 -27.57
C LEU A 309 -17.80 12.07 -28.34
N SER A 310 -16.89 11.10 -28.26
CA SER A 310 -15.62 11.17 -28.99
C SER A 310 -15.84 11.18 -30.50
N GLN A 311 -16.74 10.35 -31.04
CA GLN A 311 -17.07 10.36 -32.47
C GLN A 311 -17.57 11.74 -32.93
N ARG A 312 -18.54 12.31 -32.20
CA ARG A 312 -19.06 13.66 -32.50
C ARG A 312 -17.97 14.74 -32.43
N LEU A 313 -17.10 14.67 -31.41
CA LEU A 313 -15.99 15.62 -31.24
C LEU A 313 -14.97 15.51 -32.38
N GLN A 314 -14.65 14.28 -32.80
CA GLN A 314 -13.70 14.00 -33.87
C GLN A 314 -14.24 14.46 -35.22
N GLU A 315 -15.54 14.31 -35.48
CA GLU A 315 -16.23 14.84 -36.66
C GLU A 315 -16.21 16.37 -36.66
N ALA A 316 -16.60 16.99 -35.55
CA ALA A 316 -16.68 18.45 -35.44
C ALA A 316 -15.32 19.16 -35.58
N LEU A 317 -14.23 18.55 -35.07
CA LEU A 317 -12.89 19.17 -35.03
C LEU A 317 -11.87 18.54 -36.00
N GLY A 318 -12.27 17.50 -36.75
CA GLY A 318 -11.39 16.81 -37.72
C GLY A 318 -10.20 16.05 -37.10
N ARG A 319 -10.20 15.80 -35.79
CA ARG A 319 -9.05 15.22 -35.06
C ARG A 319 -9.39 13.90 -34.39
N LYS A 320 -9.00 12.78 -35.03
CA LYS A 320 -9.27 11.39 -34.58
C LYS A 320 -8.62 10.98 -33.25
N THR A 321 -7.71 11.80 -32.71
CA THR A 321 -7.03 11.55 -31.42
C THR A 321 -7.77 12.13 -30.21
N LEU A 322 -8.80 12.94 -30.44
CA LEU A 322 -9.56 13.54 -29.35
C LEU A 322 -10.47 12.51 -28.69
N SER A 323 -10.64 12.67 -27.37
CA SER A 323 -11.57 11.88 -26.59
C SER A 323 -12.45 12.79 -25.74
N ALA A 324 -13.71 12.37 -25.56
CA ALA A 324 -14.65 12.95 -24.63
C ALA A 324 -15.16 11.84 -23.71
N GLY A 325 -15.60 12.19 -22.51
CA GLY A 325 -16.00 11.18 -21.53
C GLY A 325 -16.70 11.79 -20.34
N ARG A 326 -17.46 10.95 -19.64
CA ARG A 326 -18.39 11.36 -18.57
C ARG A 326 -17.74 12.21 -17.48
N VAL A 327 -16.48 11.95 -17.11
CA VAL A 327 -15.77 12.66 -16.04
C VAL A 327 -14.76 13.68 -16.59
N GLN A 328 -14.00 13.31 -17.63
CA GLN A 328 -12.96 14.20 -18.18
C GLN A 328 -13.54 15.49 -18.77
N THR A 329 -14.72 15.43 -19.38
CA THR A 329 -15.34 16.59 -20.02
C THR A 329 -15.81 17.64 -19.01
N PRO A 330 -16.55 17.31 -17.93
CA PRO A 330 -16.86 18.28 -16.86
C PRO A 330 -15.63 18.86 -16.17
N VAL A 331 -14.61 18.03 -15.89
CA VAL A 331 -13.38 18.50 -15.22
C VAL A 331 -12.64 19.52 -16.09
N LEU A 332 -12.52 19.28 -17.40
CA LEU A 332 -11.97 20.27 -18.32
C LEU A 332 -12.79 21.57 -18.31
N GLY A 333 -14.12 21.47 -18.22
CA GLY A 333 -14.99 22.63 -18.05
C GLY A 333 -14.68 23.45 -16.79
N TRP A 334 -14.44 22.80 -15.64
CA TRP A 334 -14.03 23.49 -14.41
C TRP A 334 -12.68 24.18 -14.54
N VAL A 335 -11.71 23.55 -15.21
CA VAL A 335 -10.39 24.16 -15.47
C VAL A 335 -10.53 25.41 -16.33
N ILE A 336 -11.34 25.36 -17.39
CA ILE A 336 -11.61 26.51 -18.26
C ILE A 336 -12.30 27.62 -17.45
N ALA A 337 -13.34 27.29 -16.69
CA ALA A 337 -14.05 28.27 -15.86
C ALA A 337 -13.10 28.95 -14.85
N ARG A 338 -12.24 28.18 -14.18
CA ARG A 338 -11.24 28.71 -13.26
C ARG A 338 -10.18 29.58 -13.96
N ALA A 339 -9.80 29.24 -15.19
CA ALA A 339 -8.89 30.07 -15.97
C ALA A 339 -9.52 31.40 -16.37
N GLU A 340 -10.81 31.42 -16.74
CA GLU A 340 -11.54 32.67 -17.01
C GLU A 340 -11.72 33.51 -15.75
N GLU A 341 -12.02 32.89 -14.59
CA GLU A 341 -12.04 33.57 -13.29
C GLU A 341 -10.69 34.21 -12.97
N ALA A 342 -9.59 33.48 -13.19
CA ALA A 342 -8.23 33.97 -12.92
C ALA A 342 -7.77 35.13 -13.83
N LYS A 343 -8.43 35.35 -14.97
CA LYS A 343 -8.17 36.54 -15.82
C LYS A 343 -8.74 37.82 -15.23
N LYS A 344 -9.74 37.72 -14.34
CA LYS A 344 -10.27 38.89 -13.63
C LYS A 344 -9.19 39.37 -12.67
N LYS A 345 -8.67 40.57 -12.92
CA LYS A 345 -7.68 41.22 -12.07
C LYS A 345 -8.44 42.03 -11.02
N ASP A 346 -8.41 41.55 -9.79
CA ASP A 346 -8.80 42.37 -8.65
C ASP A 346 -7.57 43.19 -8.23
N PRO A 347 -7.60 44.53 -8.35
CA PRO A 347 -6.49 45.35 -7.89
C PRO A 347 -6.30 45.15 -6.39
N TYR A 348 -5.06 45.18 -5.94
CA TYR A 348 -4.72 45.12 -4.52
C TYR A 348 -3.46 45.93 -4.25
N THR A 349 -3.34 46.41 -3.02
CA THR A 349 -2.17 47.11 -2.51
C THR A 349 -1.42 46.19 -1.57
N GLU A 350 -0.14 45.96 -1.83
CA GLU A 350 0.71 45.08 -1.00
C GLU A 350 1.60 45.93 -0.08
N VAL A 351 1.54 45.64 1.23
CA VAL A 351 2.39 46.27 2.25
C VAL A 351 3.24 45.21 2.94
N MET A 352 4.53 45.49 3.06
CA MET A 352 5.50 44.65 3.79
C MET A 352 5.67 45.16 5.21
N LEU A 353 5.33 44.36 6.21
CA LEU A 353 5.50 44.69 7.63
C LEU A 353 6.18 43.54 8.37
N GLY A 354 7.41 43.73 8.84
CA GLY A 354 8.10 42.73 9.68
C GLY A 354 8.24 41.34 9.03
N GLY A 355 8.33 41.28 7.69
CA GLY A 355 8.38 40.02 6.94
C GLY A 355 7.00 39.45 6.55
N LEU A 356 5.90 40.05 7.01
CA LEU A 356 4.54 39.73 6.57
C LEU A 356 4.19 40.49 5.29
N ARG A 357 3.47 39.81 4.39
CA ARG A 357 2.84 40.40 3.19
C ARG A 357 1.36 40.62 3.46
N LEU A 358 0.96 41.87 3.61
CA LEU A 358 -0.44 42.28 3.78
C LEU A 358 -0.98 42.71 2.41
N ARG A 359 -2.17 42.22 2.03
CA ARG A 359 -2.81 42.53 0.74
C ARG A 359 -4.16 43.17 0.97
N PHE A 360 -4.22 44.48 0.77
CA PHE A 360 -5.45 45.26 0.86
C PHE A 360 -6.20 45.23 -0.48
N PRO A 361 -7.52 45.05 -0.49
CA PRO A 361 -8.30 45.12 -1.73
C PRO A 361 -8.28 46.55 -2.30
N GLY A 362 -8.08 46.67 -3.61
CA GLY A 362 -8.05 47.93 -4.33
C GLY A 362 -6.68 48.61 -4.41
N GLU A 363 -6.65 49.72 -5.16
CA GLU A 363 -5.53 50.66 -5.18
C GLU A 363 -5.71 51.66 -4.05
N VAL A 364 -4.96 51.45 -2.97
CA VAL A 364 -5.01 52.28 -1.78
C VAL A 364 -3.83 53.25 -1.86
N PRO A 365 -4.08 54.57 -1.93
CA PRO A 365 -3.00 55.55 -1.87
C PRO A 365 -2.25 55.40 -0.54
N GLY A 366 -0.91 55.46 -0.58
CA GLY A 366 -0.07 55.25 0.59
C GLY A 366 -0.46 56.16 1.76
N GLY A 367 -0.30 55.67 2.99
CA GLY A 367 -0.71 56.37 4.20
C GLY A 367 -0.22 55.68 5.47
N GLU A 368 -0.73 56.12 6.62
CA GLU A 368 -0.45 55.49 7.91
C GLU A 368 -1.15 54.12 7.98
N LEU A 369 -0.38 53.08 8.29
CA LEU A 369 -0.89 51.74 8.56
C LEU A 369 -1.23 51.62 10.05
N LEU A 370 -2.52 51.55 10.36
CA LEU A 370 -2.99 51.28 11.72
C LEU A 370 -3.05 49.77 11.93
N VAL A 371 -2.53 49.32 13.07
CA VAL A 371 -2.51 47.91 13.47
C VAL A 371 -3.18 47.80 14.82
N GLU A 372 -4.35 47.17 14.85
CA GLU A 372 -5.12 46.95 16.07
C GLU A 372 -5.17 45.45 16.39
N ARG A 373 -4.82 45.07 17.62
CA ARG A 373 -5.01 43.70 18.09
C ARG A 373 -6.43 43.55 18.62
N GLU A 374 -7.27 42.85 17.87
CA GLU A 374 -8.69 42.68 18.22
C GLU A 374 -8.91 41.62 19.30
N ALA A 375 -8.18 40.51 19.21
CA ALA A 375 -8.41 39.38 20.09
C ALA A 375 -7.16 38.52 20.24
N GLU A 376 -7.06 37.86 21.39
CA GLU A 376 -6.05 36.85 21.67
C GLU A 376 -6.75 35.66 22.31
N ARG A 377 -6.53 34.46 21.76
CA ARG A 377 -7.15 33.23 22.24
C ARG A 377 -6.18 32.07 22.19
N VAL A 378 -6.39 31.12 23.09
CA VAL A 378 -5.73 29.83 23.08
C VAL A 378 -6.68 28.82 22.46
N GLU A 379 -6.21 28.08 21.47
CA GLU A 379 -6.99 27.06 20.76
C GLU A 379 -6.24 25.73 20.75
N GLU A 380 -6.94 24.63 21.02
CA GLU A 380 -6.40 23.29 20.76
C GLU A 380 -6.80 22.84 19.35
N ARG A 381 -5.81 22.57 18.51
CA ARG A 381 -6.03 22.10 17.15
C ARG A 381 -5.70 20.62 17.06
N THR A 382 -6.73 19.83 16.76
CA THR A 382 -6.58 18.40 16.48
C THR A 382 -5.79 18.21 15.18
N PRO A 383 -4.86 17.24 15.12
CA PRO A 383 -4.17 16.90 13.88
C PRO A 383 -5.17 16.47 12.79
N PRO A 384 -4.81 16.57 11.51
CA PRO A 384 -5.66 16.07 10.43
C PRO A 384 -5.80 14.54 10.47
N PRO A 385 -6.90 13.98 9.91
CA PRO A 385 -7.07 12.53 9.80
C PRO A 385 -5.97 11.89 8.93
N PRO A 386 -5.79 10.55 9.01
CA PRO A 386 -4.95 9.84 8.07
C PRO A 386 -5.48 10.00 6.64
N PHE A 387 -4.62 9.72 5.67
CA PHE A 387 -4.97 9.99 4.28
C PHE A 387 -6.08 9.08 3.75
N THR A 388 -7.06 9.68 3.09
CA THR A 388 -7.84 9.08 2.00
C THR A 388 -7.08 9.23 0.68
N THR A 389 -7.56 8.62 -0.40
CA THR A 389 -6.93 8.74 -1.73
C THR A 389 -6.85 10.19 -2.20
N ASP A 390 -7.94 10.94 -2.11
CA ASP A 390 -7.97 12.35 -2.53
C ASP A 390 -7.01 13.21 -1.69
N ALA A 391 -6.96 12.99 -0.38
CA ALA A 391 -6.09 13.74 0.51
C ALA A 391 -4.60 13.41 0.27
N LEU A 392 -4.25 12.14 0.01
CA LEU A 392 -2.89 11.75 -0.36
C LEU A 392 -2.49 12.40 -1.70
N LEU A 393 -3.37 12.37 -2.71
CA LEU A 393 -3.06 12.91 -4.03
C LEU A 393 -2.92 14.43 -4.01
N ALA A 394 -3.76 15.13 -3.25
CA ALA A 394 -3.64 16.57 -3.07
C ALA A 394 -2.31 16.93 -2.38
N GLU A 395 -1.92 16.20 -1.33
CA GLU A 395 -0.66 16.46 -0.63
C GLU A 395 0.57 16.07 -1.46
N ALA A 396 0.51 14.95 -2.17
CA ALA A 396 1.57 14.54 -3.10
C ALA A 396 1.76 15.57 -4.23
N ALA A 397 0.67 16.16 -4.75
CA ALA A 397 0.75 17.23 -5.74
C ALA A 397 1.47 18.47 -5.20
N ARG A 398 1.19 18.86 -3.94
CA ARG A 398 1.93 19.94 -3.26
C ARG A 398 3.41 19.60 -3.06
N ALA A 399 3.71 18.32 -2.85
CA ALA A 399 5.08 17.81 -2.75
C ALA A 399 5.76 17.58 -4.12
N GLY A 400 5.16 18.04 -5.23
CA GLY A 400 5.76 18.02 -6.57
C GLY A 400 5.56 16.72 -7.36
N PHE A 401 4.68 15.80 -6.92
CA PHE A 401 4.32 14.62 -7.70
C PHE A 401 3.18 14.93 -8.67
N SER A 402 3.23 14.38 -9.88
CA SER A 402 2.01 14.29 -10.70
C SER A 402 1.06 13.26 -10.10
N VAL A 403 -0.26 13.49 -10.22
CA VAL A 403 -1.28 12.57 -9.69
C VAL A 403 -1.10 11.12 -10.21
N PRO A 404 -0.85 10.87 -11.52
CA PRO A 404 -0.59 9.51 -12.00
C PRO A 404 0.65 8.87 -11.38
N ARG A 405 1.72 9.66 -11.16
CA ARG A 405 2.95 9.17 -10.52
C ARG A 405 2.71 8.83 -9.05
N ALA A 406 2.00 9.68 -8.31
CA ALA A 406 1.66 9.44 -6.91
C ALA A 406 0.80 8.17 -6.76
N MET A 407 -0.19 7.97 -7.62
CA MET A 407 -1.00 6.74 -7.64
C MET A 407 -0.16 5.49 -7.92
N ALA A 408 0.73 5.53 -8.92
CA ALA A 408 1.60 4.40 -9.24
C ALA A 408 2.54 4.05 -8.09
N LEU A 409 3.14 5.05 -7.44
CA LEU A 409 4.01 4.85 -6.27
C LEU A 409 3.22 4.28 -5.08
N ALA A 410 1.97 4.72 -4.86
CA ALA A 410 1.11 4.20 -3.81
C ALA A 410 0.71 2.74 -4.07
N GLN A 411 0.41 2.38 -5.33
CA GLN A 411 0.18 0.99 -5.75
C GLN A 411 1.41 0.13 -5.43
N ASP A 412 2.60 0.56 -5.84
CA ASP A 412 3.84 -0.18 -5.58
C ASP A 412 4.09 -0.37 -4.07
N LEU A 413 3.89 0.68 -3.26
CA LEU A 413 4.02 0.61 -1.80
C LEU A 413 3.01 -0.37 -1.18
N PHE A 414 1.78 -0.39 -1.66
CA PHE A 414 0.75 -1.33 -1.20
C PHE A 414 1.09 -2.78 -1.58
N GLU A 415 1.45 -3.03 -2.84
CA GLU A 415 1.81 -4.37 -3.34
C GLU A 415 3.06 -4.94 -2.68
N ALA A 416 3.97 -4.07 -2.25
CA ALA A 416 5.17 -4.43 -1.49
C ALA A 416 4.94 -4.46 0.04
N GLY A 417 3.71 -4.28 0.52
CA GLY A 417 3.36 -4.42 1.94
C GLY A 417 3.86 -3.31 2.85
N TYR A 418 4.06 -2.10 2.32
CA TYR A 418 4.47 -0.93 3.12
C TYR A 418 3.30 -0.11 3.62
N ILE A 419 2.21 -0.03 2.85
CA ILE A 419 1.01 0.72 3.22
C ILE A 419 -0.26 -0.14 3.06
N THR A 420 -1.34 0.29 3.70
CA THR A 420 -2.69 -0.23 3.47
C THR A 420 -3.21 0.14 2.07
N TYR A 421 -4.34 -0.43 1.67
CA TYR A 421 -4.92 -0.23 0.36
C TYR A 421 -5.15 1.25 0.05
N HIS A 422 -4.51 1.72 -1.03
CA HIS A 422 -4.39 3.15 -1.35
C HIS A 422 -5.60 3.76 -2.08
N ARG A 423 -6.59 2.94 -2.48
CA ARG A 423 -7.86 3.41 -3.08
C ARG A 423 -8.98 3.33 -2.04
N THR A 424 -9.10 4.36 -1.23
CA THR A 424 -9.98 4.42 -0.07
C THR A 424 -10.49 5.85 0.14
N ASP A 425 -11.76 5.96 0.46
CA ASP A 425 -12.44 7.18 0.93
C ASP A 425 -12.63 7.18 2.46
N ALA A 426 -12.22 6.12 3.15
CA ALA A 426 -12.35 5.99 4.59
C ALA A 426 -11.16 6.62 5.32
N THR A 427 -11.45 7.33 6.41
CA THR A 427 -10.45 7.80 7.38
C THR A 427 -10.27 6.85 8.57
N ARG A 428 -11.07 5.77 8.63
CA ARG A 428 -11.06 4.76 9.70
C ARG A 428 -9.67 4.16 9.91
N VAL A 429 -9.29 3.94 11.16
CA VAL A 429 -8.08 3.21 11.57
C VAL A 429 -8.46 1.98 12.38
N SER A 430 -7.90 0.82 12.04
CA SER A 430 -8.15 -0.46 12.72
C SER A 430 -7.46 -0.51 14.09
N PRO A 431 -7.87 -1.43 14.99
CA PRO A 431 -7.15 -1.68 16.25
C PRO A 431 -5.66 -1.97 16.04
N GLU A 432 -5.32 -2.73 15.00
CA GLU A 432 -3.94 -3.04 14.61
C GLU A 432 -3.19 -1.77 14.19
N GLY A 433 -3.82 -0.91 13.38
CA GLY A 433 -3.27 0.38 13.00
C GLY A 433 -2.98 1.28 14.21
N MET A 434 -3.93 1.35 15.15
CA MET A 434 -3.75 2.15 16.37
C MET A 434 -2.65 1.58 17.28
N ALA A 435 -2.53 0.26 17.41
CA ALA A 435 -1.45 -0.39 18.14
C ALA A 435 -0.08 -0.11 17.50
N LEU A 436 -0.02 -0.15 16.16
CA LEU A 436 1.17 0.23 15.39
C LEU A 436 1.55 1.69 15.63
N ALA A 437 0.59 2.62 15.57
CA ALA A 437 0.84 4.03 15.81
C ALA A 437 1.35 4.28 17.24
N ARG A 438 0.74 3.66 18.24
CA ARG A 438 1.19 3.71 19.64
C ARG A 438 2.67 3.35 19.73
N ARG A 439 3.04 2.17 19.22
CA ARG A 439 4.42 1.68 19.28
C ARG A 439 5.41 2.67 18.63
N LEU A 440 5.07 3.21 17.46
CA LEU A 440 5.93 4.13 16.73
C LEU A 440 6.05 5.50 17.42
N ILE A 441 4.96 6.02 17.97
CA ILE A 441 4.95 7.32 18.68
C ILE A 441 5.68 7.20 20.02
N GLU A 442 5.43 6.14 20.79
CA GLU A 442 6.09 5.88 22.07
C GLU A 442 7.61 5.76 21.89
N ALA A 443 8.04 5.02 20.86
CA ALA A 443 9.47 4.89 20.55
C ALA A 443 10.13 6.23 20.16
N ARG A 444 9.45 7.07 19.37
CA ARG A 444 10.06 8.28 18.77
C ARG A 444 9.89 9.55 19.60
N PHE A 445 8.78 9.68 20.32
CA PHE A 445 8.39 10.90 21.03
C PHE A 445 8.07 10.67 22.51
N GLY A 446 7.83 9.42 22.90
CA GLY A 446 7.43 9.05 24.26
C GLY A 446 5.90 8.98 24.45
N PRO A 447 5.46 8.35 25.55
CA PRO A 447 4.05 8.02 25.78
C PRO A 447 3.13 9.24 25.92
N GLY A 448 3.66 10.39 26.36
CA GLY A 448 2.89 11.63 26.53
C GLY A 448 2.34 12.22 25.23
N TYR A 449 2.83 11.76 24.06
CA TYR A 449 2.38 12.23 22.75
C TYR A 449 1.27 11.38 22.14
N VAL A 450 0.92 10.24 22.75
CA VAL A 450 -0.07 9.31 22.20
C VAL A 450 -1.49 9.78 22.48
N ARG A 451 -2.30 9.92 21.43
CA ARG A 451 -3.76 10.06 21.54
C ARG A 451 -4.42 9.31 20.38
N LEU A 452 -4.66 8.02 20.59
CA LEU A 452 -5.22 7.13 19.57
C LEU A 452 -6.63 7.56 19.19
N ARG A 453 -6.91 7.56 17.89
CA ARG A 453 -8.19 7.95 17.32
C ARG A 453 -8.60 6.94 16.23
N PRO A 454 -9.79 6.35 16.33
CA PRO A 454 -10.31 5.49 15.26
C PRO A 454 -10.70 6.30 14.00
N TRP A 455 -10.95 7.61 14.18
CA TRP A 455 -11.41 8.56 13.17
C TRP A 455 -12.82 8.26 12.64
N GLY A 456 -12.94 7.49 11.55
CA GLY A 456 -14.23 7.14 10.95
C GLY A 456 -14.90 5.89 11.55
N GLU A 457 -16.20 5.73 11.31
CA GLU A 457 -16.99 4.55 11.70
C GLU A 457 -17.46 3.75 10.48
N GLY A 458 -17.48 2.41 10.59
CA GLY A 458 -17.98 1.52 9.54
C GLY A 458 -17.08 1.40 8.29
N GLY A 459 -17.41 0.45 7.42
CA GLY A 459 -16.72 0.21 6.14
C GLY A 459 -15.66 -0.89 6.18
N ALA A 460 -15.48 -1.58 5.04
CA ALA A 460 -14.43 -2.59 4.86
C ALA A 460 -13.03 -1.96 4.70
N HIS A 461 -12.97 -0.72 4.18
CA HIS A 461 -11.71 -0.05 3.88
C HIS A 461 -11.18 0.74 5.08
N GLU A 462 -9.85 0.76 5.18
CA GLU A 462 -9.11 1.58 6.13
C GLU A 462 -8.52 2.79 5.42
N ALA A 463 -8.12 3.81 6.18
CA ALA A 463 -7.30 4.90 5.69
C ALA A 463 -5.93 4.41 5.20
N ILE A 464 -5.27 5.22 4.37
CA ILE A 464 -3.91 4.99 3.90
C ILE A 464 -2.94 5.27 5.04
N ARG A 465 -2.28 4.22 5.52
CA ARG A 465 -1.29 4.25 6.60
C ARG A 465 -0.19 3.20 6.39
N PRO A 466 0.94 3.29 7.12
CA PRO A 466 1.92 2.21 7.19
C PRO A 466 1.28 0.88 7.60
N ALA A 467 1.67 -0.21 6.94
CA ALA A 467 1.21 -1.57 7.23
C ALA A 467 2.12 -2.33 8.22
N ARG A 468 3.31 -1.80 8.48
CA ARG A 468 4.36 -2.39 9.33
C ARG A 468 5.07 -1.33 10.18
N PRO A 469 5.75 -1.71 11.28
CA PRO A 469 6.47 -0.79 12.17
C PRO A 469 7.80 -0.30 11.56
N MET A 470 7.75 0.26 10.35
CA MET A 470 8.93 0.70 9.61
C MET A 470 8.91 2.22 9.44
N THR A 471 9.93 2.90 9.94
CA THR A 471 10.06 4.35 9.76
C THR A 471 10.56 4.68 8.34
N PRO A 472 10.43 5.94 7.88
CA PRO A 472 11.05 6.37 6.64
C PRO A 472 12.58 6.14 6.66
N GLU A 473 13.21 6.33 7.81
CA GLU A 473 14.64 6.09 7.99
C GLU A 473 15.01 4.60 7.82
N ASP A 474 14.19 3.68 8.34
CA ASP A 474 14.39 2.24 8.13
C ASP A 474 14.23 1.85 6.65
N LEU A 475 13.28 2.46 5.94
CA LEU A 475 13.09 2.24 4.51
C LEU A 475 14.25 2.79 3.68
N GLU A 476 14.79 3.94 4.07
CA GLU A 476 15.99 4.49 3.46
C GLU A 476 17.18 3.54 3.62
N GLU A 477 17.39 3.00 4.82
CA GLU A 477 18.43 1.99 5.07
C GLU A 477 18.21 0.74 4.21
N ALA A 478 16.99 0.20 4.18
CA ALA A 478 16.66 -0.98 3.38
C ALA A 478 16.88 -0.76 1.87
N LEU A 479 16.62 0.44 1.37
CA LEU A 479 16.90 0.82 -0.01
C LEU A 479 18.40 0.86 -0.31
N LEU A 480 19.20 1.46 0.58
CA LEU A 480 20.66 1.54 0.43
C LEU A 480 21.32 0.15 0.43
N LEU A 481 20.78 -0.79 1.21
CA LEU A 481 21.26 -2.17 1.29
C LEU A 481 20.69 -3.08 0.19
N GLY A 482 19.85 -2.56 -0.73
CA GLY A 482 19.22 -3.33 -1.79
C GLY A 482 18.15 -4.33 -1.31
N GLY A 483 17.67 -4.19 -0.08
CA GLY A 483 16.67 -5.06 0.55
C GLY A 483 15.22 -4.74 0.19
N ALA A 484 14.95 -3.59 -0.42
CA ALA A 484 13.61 -3.18 -0.84
C ALA A 484 13.53 -2.98 -2.37
N PRO A 485 12.53 -3.56 -3.08
CA PRO A 485 12.34 -3.38 -4.52
C PRO A 485 11.66 -2.03 -4.83
N LEU A 486 12.10 -0.96 -4.17
CA LEU A 486 11.52 0.39 -4.23
C LEU A 486 12.60 1.41 -4.61
N GLY A 487 12.21 2.67 -4.81
CA GLY A 487 13.14 3.77 -5.10
C GLY A 487 12.91 5.01 -4.23
N GLU A 488 13.75 6.03 -4.42
CA GLU A 488 13.71 7.28 -3.64
C GLU A 488 12.34 7.99 -3.70
N ALA A 489 11.68 7.96 -4.86
CA ALA A 489 10.34 8.52 -5.01
C ALA A 489 9.29 7.81 -4.14
N HIS A 490 9.43 6.48 -3.95
CA HIS A 490 8.58 5.72 -3.03
C HIS A 490 8.85 6.11 -1.58
N LEU A 491 10.12 6.28 -1.20
CA LEU A 491 10.50 6.74 0.14
C LEU A 491 9.87 8.12 0.46
N ARG A 492 9.94 9.07 -0.47
CA ARG A 492 9.33 10.40 -0.26
C ARG A 492 7.81 10.32 -0.09
N LEU A 493 7.12 9.52 -0.91
CA LEU A 493 5.67 9.34 -0.76
C LEU A 493 5.32 8.60 0.54
N TYR A 494 6.09 7.57 0.89
CA TYR A 494 5.94 6.83 2.14
C TYR A 494 6.10 7.74 3.35
N ARG A 495 7.08 8.64 3.34
CA ARG A 495 7.28 9.64 4.40
C ARG A 495 6.04 10.51 4.60
N LEU A 496 5.39 10.99 3.53
CA LEU A 496 4.13 11.73 3.65
C LEU A 496 3.06 10.89 4.38
N VAL A 497 2.86 9.65 3.93
CA VAL A 497 1.87 8.73 4.53
C VAL A 497 2.18 8.48 6.01
N PHE A 498 3.44 8.21 6.32
CA PHE A 498 3.93 7.96 7.67
C PHE A 498 3.68 9.17 8.58
N ASP A 499 4.15 10.35 8.18
CA ASP A 499 4.05 11.57 8.99
C ASP A 499 2.59 11.97 9.24
N ARG A 500 1.74 11.92 8.20
CA ARG A 500 0.30 12.19 8.33
C ARG A 500 -0.37 11.20 9.28
N PHE A 501 -0.05 9.90 9.15
CA PHE A 501 -0.65 8.86 9.99
C PHE A 501 -0.25 9.02 11.45
N LEU A 502 1.04 9.19 11.76
CA LEU A 502 1.50 9.40 13.13
C LEU A 502 0.85 10.65 13.73
N ALA A 503 0.88 11.78 13.01
CA ALA A 503 0.24 13.01 13.47
C ALA A 503 -1.23 12.79 13.81
N SER A 504 -1.99 12.04 12.99
CA SER A 504 -3.40 11.74 13.25
C SER A 504 -3.67 10.98 14.57
N GLN A 505 -2.65 10.32 15.12
CA GLN A 505 -2.70 9.52 16.34
C GLN A 505 -1.96 10.18 17.52
N MET A 506 -1.53 11.44 17.37
CA MET A 506 -0.83 12.22 18.40
C MET A 506 -1.76 13.22 19.11
N ILE A 507 -1.35 13.74 20.27
CA ILE A 507 -2.07 14.79 21.00
C ILE A 507 -2.35 16.05 20.13
N PRO A 508 -3.41 16.83 20.42
CA PRO A 508 -3.63 18.13 19.79
C PRO A 508 -2.50 19.10 20.09
N VAL A 509 -2.27 20.04 19.17
CA VAL A 509 -1.36 21.15 19.41
C VAL A 509 -2.12 22.31 20.06
N ARG A 510 -1.53 22.91 21.09
CA ARG A 510 -2.06 24.12 21.74
C ARG A 510 -1.44 25.34 21.06
N LEU A 511 -2.29 26.17 20.44
CA LEU A 511 -1.90 27.35 19.68
C LEU A 511 -2.32 28.60 20.45
N GLN A 512 -1.43 29.60 20.49
CA GLN A 512 -1.78 30.96 20.88
C GLN A 512 -2.01 31.77 19.61
N LEU A 513 -3.25 32.18 19.39
CA LEU A 513 -3.68 32.89 18.20
C LEU A 513 -4.02 34.33 18.57
N ALA A 514 -3.46 35.27 17.82
CA ALA A 514 -3.82 36.68 17.90
C ALA A 514 -4.44 37.10 16.58
N ARG A 515 -5.58 37.79 16.66
CA ARG A 515 -6.27 38.40 15.53
C ARG A 515 -5.94 39.89 15.52
N TYR A 516 -5.50 40.37 14.37
CA TYR A 516 -5.18 41.77 14.12
C TYR A 516 -6.09 42.30 13.02
N ARG A 517 -6.52 43.55 13.18
CA ARG A 517 -7.12 44.34 12.11
C ARG A 517 -6.07 45.30 11.61
N PHE A 518 -5.90 45.36 10.29
CA PHE A 518 -5.02 46.32 9.65
C PHE A 518 -5.86 47.31 8.86
N THR A 519 -5.57 48.61 9.02
CA THR A 519 -6.26 49.68 8.28
C THR A 519 -5.23 50.53 7.56
N LEU A 520 -5.43 50.74 6.25
CA LEU A 520 -4.59 51.59 5.40
C LEU A 520 -5.52 52.53 4.62
N GLY A 521 -5.52 53.82 4.97
CA GLY A 521 -6.52 54.76 4.44
C GLY A 521 -7.94 54.29 4.78
N ASP A 522 -8.78 54.10 3.77
CA ASP A 522 -10.16 53.58 3.90
C ASP A 522 -10.25 52.04 3.75
N ALA A 523 -9.13 51.34 3.51
CA ALA A 523 -9.11 49.90 3.30
C ALA A 523 -8.77 49.14 4.58
N GLU A 524 -9.49 48.04 4.81
CA GLU A 524 -9.31 47.15 5.97
C GLU A 524 -8.95 45.72 5.54
N LEU A 525 -8.12 45.05 6.35
CA LEU A 525 -7.70 43.66 6.21
C LEU A 525 -7.82 42.88 7.52
#